data_AF-A0A917WNA3-F1
#
_entry.id   AF-A0A917WNA3-F1
#
_cell.length_a   1.000
_cell.length_b   1.000
_cell.length_c   1.000
_cell.angle_alpha   90.00
_cell.angle_beta   90.00
_cell.angle_gamma   90.00
#
_symmetry.space_group_name_H-M   'P 1'
#
loop_
_entity.id
_entity.type
_entity.pdbx_description
1 polymer ?
#
loop_
_entity_poly.entity_id
_entity_poly.type
_entity_poly.pdbx_seq_one_letter_code
_entity_poly.pdbx_strand_id
1 'polypeptide(L)'
;MRVASVDAQGRVENRYPSTAPVSGAEPVVPWAVYLTDARGRFRLLGFDLDAKAGPVESDLARLRQLLGRAGVPHVVCRSGPGGGRHVWAAVGEPVPAPVVARLARGLRQLLPSLDVSALLNPATGALRPPGAPHRLGGRSEILAGDVSALLSPTAGVHAVLTLAGLVGDPPPRSTATTDGAMPVGRDEHGHPHLLGDRRPLPPAAQAALTSPLPAEADASRVLFTVLCGAARARWRRADLDVHVAAAAGLEHVRTRRHGPLRVARDQRVQREVLDRNWRRAVAWIAAHPTDPTDTAGADPTWLPRCTAVTDAVAGVQRRADASPGRWATGGGPADRRVLDVLCLLQLDAVRPDGVEADIRRLSQLTGLGRDTARIALLRLAADGWIVQVRPAEGVHAAHWTIHTSPPTLSTPEVTSGRSQADTRPDRHLPLDVPAARNAWRSHLRHRTTAVAHDVFTANHGLAHHCARTYQALTTAEESPRILADRLGYTLPRTLAYLERLHRHRLARTDPAGHWLRPGRDQRDAAATAIGAAGVLAARTVRHETERTAWAWWLDELAWRRLSPARRRRTPGADQAALPLPELPAPRRRHGPHPVHRGRADYAAALAHLRNELHRQAS
;
A
#
# COMPACT_ATOMS: atom_id res chain seq x y z
N MET A 1 9.64 -17.36 28.81
CA MET A 1 9.69 -18.53 27.91
C MET A 1 8.85 -19.67 28.48
N ARG A 2 8.39 -20.60 27.66
CA ARG A 2 7.68 -21.82 28.09
C ARG A 2 8.63 -23.01 28.05
N VAL A 3 8.52 -23.90 29.02
CA VAL A 3 9.41 -25.06 29.19
C VAL A 3 8.59 -26.35 29.08
N ALA A 4 9.10 -27.33 28.34
CA ALA A 4 8.40 -28.60 28.11
C ALA A 4 8.30 -29.43 29.41
N SER A 5 7.21 -30.16 29.59
CA SER A 5 7.09 -31.17 30.65
C SER A 5 7.89 -32.42 30.29
N VAL A 6 8.31 -33.11 31.33
CA VAL A 6 8.95 -34.42 31.27
C VAL A 6 8.02 -35.40 31.98
N ASP A 7 7.76 -36.55 31.37
CA ASP A 7 6.96 -37.61 32.00
C ASP A 7 7.73 -38.29 33.14
N ALA A 8 7.05 -39.19 33.87
CA ALA A 8 7.64 -39.92 34.99
C ALA A 8 8.81 -40.83 34.59
N GLN A 9 9.04 -41.04 33.29
CA GLN A 9 10.09 -41.87 32.70
C GLN A 9 11.21 -41.03 32.07
N GLY A 10 11.21 -39.71 32.26
CA GLY A 10 12.27 -38.82 31.75
C GLY A 10 12.12 -38.42 30.28
N ARG A 11 11.00 -38.75 29.60
CA ARG A 11 10.76 -38.38 28.20
C ARG A 11 10.09 -37.02 28.11
N VAL A 12 10.55 -36.21 27.16
CA VAL A 12 10.00 -34.87 26.92
C VAL A 12 8.67 -34.96 26.18
N GLU A 13 7.62 -34.42 26.78
CA GLU A 13 6.30 -34.30 26.17
C GLU A 13 6.19 -33.05 25.29
N ASN A 14 5.29 -33.06 24.30
CA ASN A 14 4.97 -31.85 23.51
C ASN A 14 3.95 -30.95 24.24
N ARG A 15 4.17 -30.74 25.53
CA ARG A 15 3.31 -29.92 26.40
C ARG A 15 4.21 -28.98 27.17
N TYR A 16 3.83 -27.70 27.22
CA TYR A 16 4.64 -26.65 27.84
C TYR A 16 3.86 -25.98 28.98
N PRO A 17 3.67 -26.66 30.12
CA PRO A 17 2.85 -26.16 31.23
C PRO A 17 3.58 -25.09 32.06
N SER A 18 4.92 -25.12 32.09
CA SER A 18 5.73 -24.26 32.96
C SER A 18 6.28 -23.05 32.21
N THR A 19 6.44 -21.94 32.93
CA THR A 19 7.07 -20.72 32.40
C THR A 19 8.33 -20.38 33.20
N ALA A 20 9.33 -19.84 32.51
CA ALA A 20 10.59 -19.40 33.10
C ALA A 20 10.99 -18.02 32.54
N PRO A 21 11.74 -17.20 33.29
CA PRO A 21 12.28 -15.94 32.80
C PRO A 21 13.35 -16.18 31.72
N VAL A 22 13.38 -15.34 30.68
CA VAL A 22 14.33 -15.46 29.56
C VAL A 22 15.76 -15.13 29.99
N SER A 23 15.94 -14.36 31.07
CA SER A 23 17.22 -14.01 31.68
C SER A 23 17.75 -15.05 32.70
N GLY A 24 17.04 -16.17 32.89
CA GLY A 24 17.43 -17.23 33.82
C GLY A 24 18.41 -18.25 33.23
N ALA A 25 18.80 -19.24 34.03
CA ALA A 25 19.62 -20.36 33.58
C ALA A 25 18.93 -21.14 32.44
N GLU A 26 19.71 -21.54 31.43
CA GLU A 26 19.20 -22.23 30.25
C GLU A 26 18.59 -23.60 30.63
N PRO A 27 17.31 -23.88 30.28
CA PRO A 27 16.71 -25.17 30.54
C PRO A 27 17.36 -26.28 29.71
N VAL A 28 17.63 -27.43 30.33
CA VAL A 28 18.17 -28.62 29.66
C VAL A 28 17.12 -29.29 28.76
N VAL A 29 15.83 -29.03 29.01
CA VAL A 29 14.69 -29.55 28.24
C VAL A 29 14.20 -28.54 27.19
N PRO A 30 13.53 -28.97 26.10
CA PRO A 30 13.01 -28.07 25.07
C PRO A 30 12.18 -26.91 25.62
N TRP A 31 12.44 -25.73 25.08
CA TRP A 31 11.77 -24.48 25.49
C TRP A 31 11.43 -23.61 24.28
N ALA A 32 10.42 -22.76 24.43
CA ALA A 32 9.91 -21.87 23.40
C ALA A 32 9.78 -20.43 23.93
N VAL A 33 10.09 -19.44 23.09
CA VAL A 33 10.03 -18.02 23.44
C VAL A 33 8.75 -17.42 22.90
N TYR A 34 8.09 -16.60 23.71
CA TYR A 34 6.91 -15.85 23.29
C TYR A 34 7.29 -14.85 22.20
N LEU A 35 6.47 -14.76 21.17
CA LEU A 35 6.68 -13.81 20.07
C LEU A 35 6.31 -12.38 20.47
N THR A 36 5.48 -12.24 21.49
CA THR A 36 4.90 -10.98 21.95
C THR A 36 5.44 -10.56 23.31
N ASP A 37 5.37 -9.26 23.57
CA ASP A 37 5.52 -8.69 24.91
C ASP A 37 4.26 -8.93 25.77
N ALA A 38 4.31 -8.50 27.04
CA ALA A 38 3.21 -8.62 28.00
C ALA A 38 1.92 -7.90 27.56
N ARG A 39 1.99 -7.02 26.56
CA ARG A 39 0.84 -6.30 26.00
C ARG A 39 0.32 -6.94 24.70
N GLY A 40 0.80 -8.13 24.35
CA GLY A 40 0.38 -8.88 23.16
C GLY A 40 0.91 -8.28 21.84
N ARG A 41 1.99 -7.49 21.88
CA ARG A 41 2.59 -6.92 20.67
C ARG A 41 3.84 -7.68 20.26
N PHE A 42 3.99 -7.91 18.97
CA PHE A 42 5.06 -8.74 18.43
C PHE A 42 6.39 -7.99 18.48
N ARG A 43 7.37 -8.59 19.18
CA ARG A 43 8.78 -8.19 19.18
C ARG A 43 9.62 -9.13 18.33
N LEU A 44 9.13 -10.35 18.16
CA LEU A 44 9.71 -11.38 17.32
C LEU A 44 8.63 -11.87 16.35
N LEU A 45 9.02 -12.15 15.12
CA LEU A 45 8.22 -12.85 14.13
C LEU A 45 8.86 -14.22 13.93
N GLY A 46 8.15 -15.26 14.34
CA GLY A 46 8.54 -16.64 14.14
C GLY A 46 7.71 -17.27 13.03
N PHE A 47 8.36 -17.71 11.97
CA PHE A 47 7.73 -18.43 10.85
C PHE A 47 8.11 -19.91 10.94
N ASP A 48 7.13 -20.77 11.18
CA ASP A 48 7.34 -22.22 11.28
C ASP A 48 6.93 -22.91 9.97
N LEU A 49 7.92 -23.40 9.21
CA LEU A 49 7.70 -24.14 7.98
C LEU A 49 7.75 -25.65 8.29
N ASP A 50 6.58 -26.30 8.22
CA ASP A 50 6.41 -27.73 8.50
C ASP A 50 6.46 -28.57 7.22
N ALA A 51 7.40 -29.52 7.18
CA ALA A 51 7.59 -30.45 6.06
C ALA A 51 6.38 -31.36 5.83
N LYS A 52 5.52 -31.55 6.83
CA LYS A 52 4.27 -32.29 6.67
C LYS A 52 3.17 -31.48 5.98
N ALA A 53 3.26 -30.15 6.04
CA ALA A 53 2.22 -29.25 5.54
C ALA A 53 2.48 -28.75 4.11
N GLY A 54 3.72 -28.80 3.61
CA GLY A 54 4.03 -28.33 2.26
C GLY A 54 5.52 -28.34 1.89
N PRO A 55 5.88 -27.72 0.76
CA PRO A 55 7.25 -27.73 0.22
C PRO A 55 8.15 -26.71 0.95
N VAL A 56 8.71 -27.11 2.09
CA VAL A 56 9.51 -26.25 2.98
C VAL A 56 10.64 -25.50 2.29
N GLU A 57 11.41 -26.13 1.40
CA GLU A 57 12.57 -25.46 0.76
C GLU A 57 12.14 -24.35 -0.21
N SER A 58 11.08 -24.58 -1.00
CA SER A 58 10.53 -23.57 -1.90
C SER A 58 9.89 -22.41 -1.13
N ASP A 59 9.12 -22.74 -0.09
CA ASP A 59 8.48 -21.75 0.77
C ASP A 59 9.53 -20.94 1.57
N LEU A 60 10.61 -21.59 2.03
CA LEU A 60 11.73 -20.92 2.69
C LEU A 60 12.41 -19.94 1.74
N ALA A 61 12.73 -20.36 0.51
CA ALA A 61 13.35 -19.47 -0.48
C ALA A 61 12.47 -18.24 -0.74
N ARG A 62 11.16 -18.46 -0.90
CA ARG A 62 10.19 -17.38 -1.12
C ARG A 62 10.03 -16.46 0.09
N LEU A 63 9.97 -17.01 1.29
CA LEU A 63 9.89 -16.24 2.53
C LEU A 63 11.15 -15.38 2.74
N ARG A 64 12.35 -15.94 2.51
CA ARG A 64 13.62 -15.21 2.60
C ARG A 64 13.68 -14.06 1.59
N GLN A 65 13.19 -14.28 0.37
CA GLN A 65 13.08 -13.22 -0.63
C GLN A 65 12.16 -12.09 -0.17
N LEU A 66 10.99 -12.41 0.38
CA LEU A 66 10.04 -11.41 0.90
C LEU A 66 10.63 -10.61 2.08
N LEU A 67 11.27 -11.30 3.02
CA LEU A 67 11.94 -10.67 4.17
C LEU A 67 13.10 -9.76 3.72
N GLY A 68 13.92 -10.22 2.78
CA GLY A 68 15.00 -9.42 2.18
C GLY A 68 14.47 -8.16 1.49
N ARG A 69 13.40 -8.27 0.69
CA ARG A 69 12.75 -7.12 0.04
C ARG A 69 12.17 -6.11 1.02
N ALA A 70 11.66 -6.60 2.15
CA ALA A 70 11.12 -5.76 3.21
C ALA A 70 12.20 -5.11 4.08
N GLY A 71 13.48 -5.46 3.88
CA GLY A 71 14.57 -5.00 4.74
C GLY A 71 14.48 -5.57 6.15
N VAL A 72 14.00 -6.80 6.29
CA VAL A 72 13.87 -7.50 7.57
C VAL A 72 15.02 -8.51 7.70
N PRO A 73 16.05 -8.19 8.52
CA PRO A 73 17.07 -9.17 8.88
C PRO A 73 16.43 -10.38 9.55
N HIS A 74 16.89 -11.57 9.18
CA HIS A 74 16.30 -12.81 9.66
C HIS A 74 17.35 -13.91 9.81
N VAL A 75 17.05 -14.85 10.71
CA VAL A 75 17.86 -16.03 11.00
C VAL A 75 17.04 -17.25 10.63
N VAL A 76 17.63 -18.15 9.85
CA VAL A 76 17.03 -19.42 9.45
C VAL A 76 17.63 -20.51 10.31
N CYS A 77 16.77 -21.29 10.97
CA CYS A 77 17.16 -22.41 11.80
C CYS A 77 16.52 -23.71 11.33
N ARG A 78 17.23 -24.81 11.52
CA ARG A 78 16.67 -26.16 11.44
C ARG A 78 15.71 -26.35 12.62
N SER A 79 14.46 -26.70 12.37
CA SER A 79 13.51 -26.93 13.46
C SER A 79 13.75 -28.29 14.12
N GLY A 80 14.08 -29.34 13.36
CA GLY A 80 14.39 -30.67 13.87
C GLY A 80 14.70 -31.68 12.75
N PRO A 81 14.81 -32.98 13.06
CA PRO A 81 15.18 -34.03 12.10
C PRO A 81 14.13 -34.26 11.01
N GLY A 82 12.89 -33.81 11.22
CA GLY A 82 11.78 -33.95 10.27
C GLY A 82 11.78 -32.98 9.08
N GLY A 83 12.87 -32.23 8.86
CA GLY A 83 13.03 -31.38 7.68
C GLY A 83 12.40 -29.98 7.75
N GLY A 84 11.71 -29.63 8.84
CA GLY A 84 11.13 -28.29 9.03
C GLY A 84 12.16 -27.17 9.22
N ARG A 85 11.71 -25.92 9.06
CA ARG A 85 12.55 -24.72 9.17
C ARG A 85 11.85 -23.66 10.02
N HIS A 86 12.57 -23.08 10.97
CA HIS A 86 12.12 -21.88 11.66
C HIS A 86 12.84 -20.68 11.06
N VAL A 87 12.10 -19.65 10.67
CA VAL A 87 12.68 -18.35 10.30
C VAL A 87 12.31 -17.35 11.38
N TRP A 88 13.33 -16.72 11.94
CA TRP A 88 13.21 -15.74 13.01
C TRP A 88 13.54 -14.35 12.49
N ALA A 89 12.71 -13.37 12.79
CA ALA A 89 13.02 -11.96 12.61
C ALA A 89 12.67 -11.20 13.89
N ALA A 90 13.52 -10.26 14.28
CA ALA A 90 13.25 -9.35 15.38
C ALA A 90 12.91 -7.97 14.85
N VAL A 91 12.02 -7.28 15.57
CA VAL A 91 11.58 -5.93 15.22
C VAL A 91 11.92 -4.98 16.36
N GLY A 92 12.59 -3.87 16.05
CA GLY A 92 13.03 -2.89 17.04
C GLY A 92 11.86 -2.14 17.68
N GLU A 93 10.76 -2.04 16.96
CA GLU A 93 9.50 -1.46 17.41
C GLU A 93 8.44 -2.57 17.53
N PRO A 94 7.63 -2.61 18.62
CA PRO A 94 6.60 -3.62 18.79
C PRO A 94 5.49 -3.45 17.75
N VAL A 95 5.18 -4.53 17.04
CA VAL A 95 4.16 -4.52 15.99
C VAL A 95 2.80 -4.97 16.54
N PRO A 96 1.71 -4.23 16.27
CA PRO A 96 0.37 -4.62 16.72
C PRO A 96 -0.07 -5.97 16.12
N ALA A 97 -0.73 -6.81 16.95
CA ALA A 97 -1.24 -8.11 16.53
C ALA A 97 -2.13 -8.08 15.27
N PRO A 98 -3.01 -7.07 15.03
CA PRO A 98 -3.79 -7.02 13.79
C PRO A 98 -2.93 -6.91 12.51
N VAL A 99 -1.79 -6.23 12.59
CA VAL A 99 -0.85 -6.09 11.46
C VAL A 99 -0.18 -7.42 11.17
N VAL A 100 0.33 -8.09 12.21
CA VAL A 100 0.96 -9.41 12.09
C VAL A 100 -0.06 -10.47 11.65
N ALA A 101 -1.29 -10.40 12.13
CA ALA A 101 -2.34 -11.32 11.73
C ALA A 101 -2.75 -11.16 10.25
N ARG A 102 -2.76 -9.94 9.73
CA ARG A 102 -2.99 -9.69 8.30
C ARG A 102 -1.85 -10.25 7.46
N LEU A 103 -0.62 -9.97 7.86
CA LEU A 103 0.59 -10.52 7.24
C LEU A 103 0.56 -12.06 7.24
N ALA A 104 0.30 -12.68 8.39
CA ALA A 104 0.29 -14.13 8.54
C ALA A 104 -0.77 -14.79 7.65
N ARG A 105 -1.99 -14.24 7.59
CA ARG A 105 -3.04 -14.74 6.71
C ARG A 105 -2.66 -14.66 5.23
N GLY A 106 -2.03 -13.57 4.81
CA GLY A 106 -1.53 -13.43 3.45
C GLY A 106 -0.40 -14.43 3.15
N LEU A 107 0.55 -14.58 4.07
CA LEU A 107 1.65 -15.54 3.91
C LEU A 107 1.15 -16.98 3.85
N ARG A 108 0.11 -17.35 4.61
CA ARG A 108 -0.50 -18.69 4.55
C ARG A 108 -1.03 -19.04 3.16
N GLN A 109 -1.49 -18.04 2.39
CA GLN A 109 -1.94 -18.26 1.01
C GLN A 109 -0.78 -18.46 0.04
N LEU A 110 0.40 -17.89 0.35
CA LEU A 110 1.59 -17.94 -0.50
C LEU A 110 2.53 -19.10 -0.17
N LEU A 111 2.51 -19.57 1.08
CA LEU A 111 3.44 -20.52 1.67
C LEU A 111 2.66 -21.67 2.34
N PRO A 112 2.31 -22.74 1.61
CA PRO A 112 1.52 -23.85 2.14
C PRO A 112 2.12 -24.55 3.38
N SER A 113 3.46 -24.60 3.48
CA SER A 113 4.15 -25.20 4.63
C SER A 113 4.15 -24.33 5.89
N LEU A 114 3.79 -23.04 5.78
CA LEU A 114 3.84 -22.12 6.92
C LEU A 114 2.70 -22.35 7.91
N ASP A 115 3.01 -22.80 9.12
CA ASP A 115 2.11 -22.72 10.26
C ASP A 115 2.07 -21.28 10.80
N VAL A 116 0.88 -20.68 10.73
CA VAL A 116 0.64 -19.31 11.17
C VAL A 116 0.08 -19.24 12.59
N SER A 117 -0.15 -20.37 13.25
CA SER A 117 -0.82 -20.45 14.55
C SER A 117 -0.10 -19.60 15.62
N ALA A 118 1.23 -19.61 15.64
CA ALA A 118 2.02 -18.79 16.55
C ALA A 118 1.88 -17.28 16.25
N LEU A 119 1.80 -16.90 14.97
CA LEU A 119 1.66 -15.50 14.52
C LEU A 119 0.24 -14.96 14.67
N LEU A 120 -0.77 -15.84 14.71
CA LEU A 120 -2.18 -15.47 14.92
C LEU A 120 -2.59 -15.46 16.40
N ASN A 121 -1.74 -15.93 17.30
CA ASN A 121 -2.04 -16.05 18.73
C ASN A 121 -1.13 -15.11 19.55
N PRO A 122 -1.51 -13.83 19.75
CA PRO A 122 -0.69 -12.86 20.48
C PRO A 122 -0.62 -13.11 22.00
N ALA A 123 -1.45 -14.01 22.55
CA ALA A 123 -1.46 -14.29 23.97
C ALA A 123 -0.45 -15.39 24.35
N THR A 124 -0.34 -16.42 23.51
CA THR A 124 0.45 -17.63 23.84
C THR A 124 1.32 -18.14 22.70
N GLY A 125 1.35 -17.42 21.57
CA GLY A 125 2.19 -17.72 20.42
C GLY A 125 3.65 -17.73 20.81
N ALA A 126 4.28 -18.90 20.68
CA ALA A 126 5.67 -19.11 21.02
C ALA A 126 6.31 -20.04 20.00
N LEU A 127 7.60 -19.84 19.74
CA LEU A 127 8.38 -20.64 18.83
C LEU A 127 9.72 -21.00 19.48
N ARG A 128 10.31 -22.14 19.11
CA ARG A 128 11.60 -22.59 19.63
C ARG A 128 12.75 -21.78 18.99
N PRO A 129 13.54 -21.03 19.78
CA PRO A 129 14.55 -20.13 19.26
C PRO A 129 15.82 -20.86 18.79
N PRO A 130 16.73 -20.15 18.11
CA PRO A 130 18.04 -20.68 17.77
C PRO A 130 18.76 -21.26 19.00
N GLY A 131 19.39 -22.41 18.85
CA GLY A 131 20.14 -23.09 19.90
C GLY A 131 19.31 -23.94 20.87
N ALA A 132 17.98 -23.80 20.94
CA ALA A 132 17.17 -24.55 21.92
C ALA A 132 17.09 -26.06 21.59
N PRO A 133 17.05 -26.95 22.61
CA PRO A 133 17.02 -28.41 22.41
C PRO A 133 15.69 -28.89 21.81
N HIS A 134 15.74 -30.04 21.12
CA HIS A 134 14.59 -30.67 20.48
C HIS A 134 14.21 -31.99 21.19
N ARG A 135 12.90 -32.29 21.25
CA ARG A 135 12.37 -33.45 21.99
C ARG A 135 12.85 -34.82 21.50
N LEU A 136 13.21 -34.93 20.21
CA LEU A 136 13.75 -36.15 19.60
C LEU A 136 15.30 -36.17 19.58
N GLY A 137 15.95 -35.31 20.37
CA GLY A 137 17.39 -35.09 20.32
C GLY A 137 17.81 -34.01 19.32
N GLY A 138 19.00 -33.47 19.52
CA GLY A 138 19.55 -32.34 18.76
C GLY A 138 19.11 -30.96 19.25
N ARG A 139 19.57 -29.91 18.57
CA ARG A 139 19.30 -28.50 18.89
C ARG A 139 18.86 -27.74 17.64
N SER A 140 18.20 -26.59 17.81
CA SER A 140 17.84 -25.73 16.68
C SER A 140 19.08 -25.06 16.10
N GLU A 141 19.67 -25.68 15.08
CA GLU A 141 20.90 -25.22 14.44
C GLU A 141 20.64 -24.07 13.47
N ILE A 142 21.51 -23.05 13.48
CA ILE A 142 21.43 -21.92 12.55
C ILE A 142 22.00 -22.34 11.20
N LEU A 143 21.20 -22.16 10.15
CA LEU A 143 21.57 -22.50 8.78
C LEU A 143 21.96 -21.26 7.97
N ALA A 144 21.38 -20.10 8.27
CA ALA A 144 21.69 -18.84 7.60
C ALA A 144 21.29 -17.63 8.47
N GLY A 145 21.98 -16.50 8.27
CA GLY A 145 21.76 -15.27 9.03
C GLY A 145 22.59 -15.21 10.32
N ASP A 146 22.60 -14.04 10.95
CA ASP A 146 23.35 -13.77 12.18
C ASP A 146 22.38 -13.55 13.36
N VAL A 147 22.61 -14.24 14.47
CA VAL A 147 21.83 -14.11 15.71
C VAL A 147 21.87 -12.69 16.26
N SER A 148 22.92 -11.91 15.97
CA SER A 148 22.99 -10.50 16.34
C SER A 148 21.77 -9.71 15.83
N ALA A 149 21.20 -10.10 14.69
CA ALA A 149 19.99 -9.50 14.13
C ALA A 149 18.73 -9.67 15.01
N LEU A 150 18.71 -10.69 15.87
CA LEU A 150 17.63 -10.91 16.85
C LEU A 150 17.86 -10.13 18.14
N LEU A 151 19.11 -9.86 18.49
CA LEU A 151 19.51 -9.18 19.72
C LEU A 151 19.57 -7.65 19.54
N SER A 152 19.89 -7.18 18.34
CA SER A 152 19.99 -5.77 17.96
C SER A 152 19.18 -5.50 16.69
N PRO A 153 17.83 -5.54 16.78
CA PRO A 153 16.97 -5.44 15.62
C PRO A 153 17.02 -4.06 14.97
N THR A 154 17.33 -4.02 13.69
CA THR A 154 17.32 -2.79 12.87
C THR A 154 16.00 -2.60 12.11
N ALA A 155 15.19 -3.65 11.98
CA ALA A 155 13.89 -3.59 11.31
C ALA A 155 12.82 -2.93 12.20
N GLY A 156 12.28 -1.79 11.76
CA GLY A 156 11.15 -1.12 12.41
C GLY A 156 9.78 -1.64 11.94
N VAL A 157 8.69 -1.08 12.48
CA VAL A 157 7.30 -1.42 12.07
C VAL A 157 7.09 -1.21 10.57
N HIS A 158 7.78 -0.23 9.98
CA HIS A 158 7.73 0.02 8.54
C HIS A 158 8.13 -1.21 7.70
N ALA A 159 9.17 -1.94 8.10
CA ALA A 159 9.63 -3.14 7.39
C ALA A 159 8.54 -4.23 7.40
N VAL A 160 7.82 -4.40 8.52
CA VAL A 160 6.71 -5.36 8.62
C VAL A 160 5.48 -4.93 7.82
N LEU A 161 5.20 -3.63 7.76
CA LEU A 161 4.14 -3.11 6.91
C LEU A 161 4.49 -3.26 5.42
N THR A 162 5.75 -3.04 5.05
CA THR A 162 6.27 -3.33 3.70
C THR A 162 6.11 -4.80 3.37
N LEU A 163 6.50 -5.70 4.29
CA LEU A 163 6.30 -7.14 4.13
C LEU A 163 4.81 -7.49 3.95
N ALA A 164 3.91 -6.90 4.74
CA ALA A 164 2.47 -7.10 4.60
C ALA A 164 1.95 -6.60 3.23
N GLY A 165 2.48 -5.48 2.72
CA GLY A 165 2.15 -4.96 1.39
C GLY A 165 2.66 -5.83 0.25
N LEU A 166 3.85 -6.43 0.40
CA LEU A 166 4.44 -7.37 -0.57
C LEU A 166 3.68 -8.68 -0.69
N VAL A 167 3.04 -9.10 0.40
CA VAL A 167 2.21 -10.30 0.46
C VAL A 167 0.82 -10.07 -0.15
N GLY A 168 0.43 -8.79 -0.32
CA GLY A 168 -0.90 -8.37 -0.78
C GLY A 168 -1.94 -8.47 0.34
N ASP A 169 -2.99 -7.63 0.27
CA ASP A 169 -4.14 -7.80 1.16
C ASP A 169 -4.82 -9.14 0.84
N PRO A 170 -5.10 -10.02 1.84
CA PRO A 170 -6.18 -10.97 1.65
C PRO A 170 -7.44 -10.15 1.36
N PRO A 171 -8.27 -10.51 0.37
CA PRO A 171 -9.44 -9.72 0.03
C PRO A 171 -10.25 -9.48 1.32
N PRO A 172 -10.66 -8.23 1.61
CA PRO A 172 -11.54 -7.99 2.74
C PRO A 172 -12.76 -8.90 2.57
N ARG A 173 -13.17 -9.59 3.64
CA ARG A 173 -14.56 -10.07 3.72
C ARG A 173 -15.41 -8.82 3.89
N SER A 174 -15.66 -8.14 2.77
CA SER A 174 -16.45 -6.92 2.75
C SER A 174 -17.91 -7.31 2.74
N THR A 175 -18.58 -7.08 3.86
CA THR A 175 -20.03 -6.89 3.94
C THR A 175 -20.38 -5.46 3.54
N ALA A 176 -19.94 -5.04 2.36
CA ALA A 176 -20.36 -3.78 1.75
C ALA A 176 -21.36 -4.12 0.65
N THR A 177 -22.56 -3.60 0.80
CA THR A 177 -23.65 -3.55 -0.17
C THR A 177 -23.14 -3.17 -1.56
N THR A 178 -23.19 -4.12 -2.49
CA THR A 178 -22.93 -3.93 -3.93
C THR A 178 -24.11 -3.21 -4.57
N ASP A 179 -23.93 -1.92 -4.87
CA ASP A 179 -24.49 -1.31 -6.07
C ASP A 179 -23.34 -1.16 -7.06
N GLY A 180 -23.25 -2.07 -8.03
CA GLY A 180 -22.12 -2.17 -8.97
C GLY A 180 -21.64 -3.59 -9.28
N ALA A 181 -22.35 -4.64 -8.84
CA ALA A 181 -22.05 -6.00 -9.27
C ALA A 181 -22.24 -6.10 -10.80
N MET A 182 -21.22 -6.61 -11.51
CA MET A 182 -21.35 -6.92 -12.93
C MET A 182 -22.51 -7.92 -13.11
N PRO A 183 -23.44 -7.69 -14.04
CA PRO A 183 -24.59 -8.57 -14.19
C PRO A 183 -24.14 -9.96 -14.64
N VAL A 184 -24.53 -10.98 -13.87
CA VAL A 184 -24.19 -12.39 -14.11
C VAL A 184 -25.43 -13.11 -14.66
N GLY A 185 -25.30 -13.70 -15.85
CA GLY A 185 -26.31 -14.56 -16.44
C GLY A 185 -26.00 -16.04 -16.26
N ARG A 186 -26.91 -16.91 -16.72
CA ARG A 186 -26.66 -18.35 -16.90
C ARG A 186 -26.61 -18.67 -18.39
N ASP A 187 -25.67 -19.52 -18.79
CA ASP A 187 -25.63 -20.05 -20.16
C ASP A 187 -26.67 -21.18 -20.35
N GLU A 188 -26.73 -21.72 -21.57
CA GLU A 188 -27.66 -22.80 -21.99
C GLU A 188 -27.52 -24.09 -21.17
N HIS A 189 -26.39 -24.26 -20.45
CA HIS A 189 -26.11 -25.40 -19.59
C HIS A 189 -26.17 -25.04 -18.09
N GLY A 190 -26.66 -23.85 -17.77
CA GLY A 190 -26.86 -23.37 -16.40
C GLY A 190 -25.60 -22.88 -15.69
N HIS A 191 -24.46 -22.76 -16.38
CA HIS A 191 -23.22 -22.22 -15.80
C HIS A 191 -23.25 -20.68 -15.76
N PRO A 192 -22.69 -20.05 -14.70
CA PRO A 192 -22.67 -18.60 -14.58
C PRO A 192 -21.69 -17.99 -15.61
N HIS A 193 -22.02 -16.83 -16.17
CA HIS A 193 -21.12 -16.02 -16.99
C HIS A 193 -21.45 -14.53 -16.86
N LEU A 194 -20.50 -13.64 -17.18
CA LEU A 194 -20.73 -12.19 -17.19
C LEU A 194 -21.48 -11.80 -18.47
N LEU A 195 -22.55 -11.00 -18.37
CA LEU A 195 -23.38 -10.63 -19.53
C LEU A 195 -22.64 -9.76 -20.56
N GLY A 196 -22.98 -9.94 -21.84
CA GLY A 196 -22.57 -9.16 -23.01
C GLY A 196 -21.52 -9.85 -23.90
N ASP A 197 -21.00 -9.12 -24.89
CA ASP A 197 -20.29 -9.74 -26.01
C ASP A 197 -18.94 -10.35 -25.64
N ARG A 198 -18.67 -11.53 -26.20
CA ARG A 198 -17.40 -12.23 -26.05
C ARG A 198 -16.27 -11.40 -26.65
N ARG A 199 -15.19 -11.24 -25.89
CA ARG A 199 -13.97 -10.50 -26.25
C ARG A 199 -12.78 -11.46 -26.38
N PRO A 200 -11.69 -11.06 -27.06
CA PRO A 200 -10.44 -11.82 -27.03
C PRO A 200 -9.89 -11.91 -25.60
N LEU A 201 -9.13 -12.98 -25.31
CA LEU A 201 -8.47 -13.15 -24.02
C LEU A 201 -7.43 -12.04 -23.81
N PRO A 202 -7.33 -11.48 -22.58
CA PRO A 202 -6.24 -10.58 -22.24
C PRO A 202 -4.87 -11.25 -22.46
N PRO A 203 -3.84 -10.52 -22.93
CA PRO A 203 -2.52 -11.10 -23.24
C PRO A 203 -1.91 -11.97 -22.15
N ALA A 204 -2.04 -11.57 -20.87
CA ALA A 204 -1.56 -12.36 -19.74
C ALA A 204 -2.32 -13.68 -19.55
N ALA A 205 -3.64 -13.68 -19.78
CA ALA A 205 -4.46 -14.89 -19.72
C ALA A 205 -4.25 -15.79 -20.94
N GLN A 206 -4.07 -15.18 -22.12
CA GLN A 206 -3.69 -15.88 -23.34
C GLN A 206 -2.32 -16.56 -23.17
N ALA A 207 -1.32 -15.86 -22.65
CA ALA A 207 0.00 -16.42 -22.35
C ALA A 207 -0.10 -17.54 -21.30
N ALA A 208 -0.90 -17.37 -20.25
CA ALA A 208 -1.15 -18.42 -19.26
C ALA A 208 -1.86 -19.65 -19.85
N LEU A 209 -2.70 -19.47 -20.87
CA LEU A 209 -3.41 -20.55 -21.56
C LEU A 209 -2.45 -21.35 -22.45
N THR A 210 -1.57 -20.68 -23.19
CA THR A 210 -0.74 -21.30 -24.24
C THR A 210 0.67 -21.69 -23.82
N SER A 211 1.28 -20.98 -22.87
CA SER A 211 2.69 -21.19 -22.51
C SER A 211 2.90 -22.54 -21.81
N PRO A 212 3.90 -23.35 -22.21
CA PRO A 212 4.23 -24.60 -21.53
C PRO A 212 4.44 -24.38 -20.03
N LEU A 213 3.86 -25.24 -19.21
CA LEU A 213 4.04 -25.19 -17.77
C LEU A 213 5.42 -25.74 -17.38
N PRO A 214 6.27 -24.98 -16.67
CA PRO A 214 7.44 -25.53 -16.00
C PRO A 214 7.04 -26.68 -15.06
N ALA A 215 7.92 -27.68 -14.90
CA ALA A 215 7.64 -28.84 -14.02
C ALA A 215 7.27 -28.46 -12.58
N GLU A 216 7.82 -27.35 -12.09
CA GLU A 216 7.61 -26.79 -10.75
C GLU A 216 6.40 -25.82 -10.66
N ALA A 217 5.72 -25.52 -11.78
CA ALA A 217 4.68 -24.50 -11.79
C ALA A 217 3.38 -24.98 -11.15
N ASP A 218 2.75 -24.12 -10.34
CA ASP A 218 1.42 -24.36 -9.79
C ASP A 218 0.36 -24.26 -10.89
N ALA A 219 0.06 -25.40 -11.51
CA ALA A 219 -0.94 -25.51 -12.55
C ALA A 219 -2.35 -25.11 -12.09
N SER A 220 -2.66 -25.19 -10.79
CA SER A 220 -3.98 -24.78 -10.26
C SER A 220 -4.12 -23.26 -10.27
N ARG A 221 -3.04 -22.55 -9.94
CA ARG A 221 -2.95 -21.09 -10.04
C ARG A 221 -3.02 -20.63 -11.49
N VAL A 222 -2.28 -21.28 -12.39
CA VAL A 222 -2.31 -20.96 -13.83
C VAL A 222 -3.71 -21.18 -14.41
N LEU A 223 -4.37 -22.30 -14.09
CA LEU A 223 -5.77 -22.55 -14.45
C LEU A 223 -6.65 -21.40 -13.96
N PHE A 224 -6.54 -21.00 -12.70
CA PHE A 224 -7.38 -19.94 -12.16
C PHE A 224 -7.13 -18.58 -12.83
N THR A 225 -5.88 -18.25 -13.19
CA THR A 225 -5.54 -17.06 -13.97
C THR A 225 -6.21 -17.07 -15.35
N VAL A 226 -6.17 -18.21 -16.06
CA VAL A 226 -6.85 -18.40 -17.35
C VAL A 226 -8.36 -18.18 -17.20
N LEU A 227 -8.99 -18.82 -16.21
CA LEU A 227 -10.43 -18.73 -16.01
C LEU A 227 -10.89 -17.32 -15.61
N CYS A 228 -10.12 -16.59 -14.79
CA CYS A 228 -10.40 -15.20 -14.47
C CYS A 228 -10.26 -14.29 -15.70
N GLY A 229 -9.27 -14.54 -16.56
CA GLY A 229 -9.12 -13.83 -17.83
C GLY A 229 -10.26 -14.09 -18.80
N ALA A 230 -10.67 -15.36 -18.93
CA ALA A 230 -11.80 -15.78 -19.75
C ALA A 230 -13.14 -15.18 -19.25
N ALA A 231 -13.38 -15.23 -17.94
CA ALA A 231 -14.55 -14.61 -17.32
C ALA A 231 -14.60 -13.10 -17.60
N ARG A 232 -13.48 -12.37 -17.46
CA ARG A 232 -13.38 -10.94 -17.83
C ARG A 232 -13.63 -10.71 -19.32
N ALA A 233 -13.14 -11.60 -20.17
CA ALA A 233 -13.36 -11.56 -21.60
C ALA A 233 -14.80 -11.98 -22.00
N ARG A 234 -15.69 -12.23 -21.03
CA ARG A 234 -17.09 -12.64 -21.25
C ARG A 234 -17.19 -13.95 -22.05
N TRP A 235 -16.21 -14.84 -21.87
CA TRP A 235 -16.28 -16.20 -22.38
C TRP A 235 -17.35 -16.99 -21.63
N ARG A 236 -17.90 -18.00 -22.30
CA ARG A 236 -18.81 -18.99 -21.71
C ARG A 236 -18.02 -20.22 -21.27
N ARG A 237 -18.64 -21.07 -20.43
CA ARG A 237 -18.02 -22.32 -19.98
C ARG A 237 -17.68 -23.25 -21.15
N ALA A 238 -18.54 -23.29 -22.17
CA ALA A 238 -18.35 -24.10 -23.37
C ALA A 238 -17.12 -23.67 -24.19
N ASP A 239 -16.77 -22.38 -24.19
CA ASP A 239 -15.61 -21.86 -24.94
C ASP A 239 -14.29 -22.46 -24.47
N LEU A 240 -14.24 -22.96 -23.23
CA LEU A 240 -13.05 -23.57 -22.64
C LEU A 240 -12.86 -25.03 -23.04
N ASP A 241 -13.92 -25.73 -23.47
CA ASP A 241 -13.86 -27.18 -23.76
C ASP A 241 -12.90 -27.48 -24.91
N VAL A 242 -12.88 -26.62 -25.94
CA VAL A 242 -11.97 -26.73 -27.09
C VAL A 242 -10.49 -26.68 -26.66
N HIS A 243 -10.20 -26.01 -25.55
CA HIS A 243 -8.84 -25.83 -25.06
C HIS A 243 -8.40 -26.95 -24.09
N VAL A 244 -9.34 -27.73 -23.52
CA VAL A 244 -9.03 -28.72 -22.46
C VAL A 244 -8.04 -29.77 -22.93
N ALA A 245 -8.10 -30.19 -24.19
CA ALA A 245 -7.22 -31.24 -24.71
C ALA A 245 -5.75 -30.77 -24.88
N ALA A 246 -5.55 -29.52 -25.34
CA ALA A 246 -4.24 -29.08 -25.85
C ALA A 246 -3.59 -27.92 -25.06
N ALA A 247 -4.36 -27.09 -24.36
CA ALA A 247 -3.81 -25.88 -23.75
C ALA A 247 -3.00 -26.19 -22.49
N ALA A 248 -1.76 -25.73 -22.41
CA ALA A 248 -0.89 -25.93 -21.25
C ALA A 248 -1.51 -25.35 -19.97
N GLY A 249 -2.18 -24.20 -20.05
CA GLY A 249 -2.84 -23.58 -18.89
C GLY A 249 -3.98 -24.38 -18.26
N LEU A 250 -4.51 -25.39 -18.97
CA LEU A 250 -5.57 -26.27 -18.48
C LEU A 250 -5.04 -27.62 -17.98
N GLU A 251 -3.73 -27.77 -17.79
CA GLU A 251 -3.12 -28.99 -17.28
C GLU A 251 -3.66 -29.41 -15.91
N HIS A 252 -4.03 -28.46 -15.04
CA HIS A 252 -4.68 -28.80 -13.78
C HIS A 252 -6.09 -29.38 -13.94
N VAL A 253 -6.75 -29.20 -15.08
CA VAL A 253 -8.00 -29.90 -15.39
C VAL A 253 -7.66 -31.35 -15.74
N ARG A 254 -6.72 -31.54 -16.67
CA ARG A 254 -6.32 -32.86 -17.19
C ARG A 254 -5.67 -33.77 -16.16
N THR A 255 -4.82 -33.24 -15.28
CA THR A 255 -3.98 -34.08 -14.40
C THR A 255 -3.96 -33.65 -12.93
N ARG A 256 -3.97 -34.65 -12.03
CA ARG A 256 -3.81 -34.48 -10.59
C ARG A 256 -2.41 -34.89 -10.15
N ARG A 257 -1.87 -34.22 -9.14
CA ARG A 257 -0.60 -34.61 -8.54
C ARG A 257 -0.82 -35.83 -7.64
N HIS A 258 -0.02 -36.87 -7.83
CA HIS A 258 0.02 -38.05 -6.98
C HIS A 258 1.50 -38.34 -6.66
N GLY A 259 1.99 -37.78 -5.55
CA GLY A 259 3.42 -37.77 -5.21
C GLY A 259 4.25 -36.90 -6.18
N PRO A 260 5.41 -37.37 -6.67
CA PRO A 260 6.23 -36.64 -7.65
C PRO A 260 5.66 -36.67 -9.07
N LEU A 261 4.66 -37.52 -9.33
CA LEU A 261 4.10 -37.74 -10.67
C LEU A 261 2.74 -37.04 -10.83
N ARG A 262 2.39 -36.71 -12.07
CA ARG A 262 1.05 -36.25 -12.45
C ARG A 262 0.32 -37.39 -13.14
N VAL A 263 -0.87 -37.69 -12.66
CA VAL A 263 -1.73 -38.76 -13.18
C VAL A 263 -2.92 -38.12 -13.88
N ALA A 264 -3.27 -38.64 -15.04
CA ALA A 264 -4.44 -38.20 -15.80
C ALA A 264 -5.73 -38.37 -14.99
N ARG A 265 -6.66 -37.43 -15.14
CA ARG A 265 -8.01 -37.53 -14.60
C ARG A 265 -8.95 -38.09 -15.66
N ASP A 266 -9.93 -38.86 -15.22
CA ASP A 266 -11.04 -39.28 -16.06
C ASP A 266 -11.82 -38.06 -16.57
N GLN A 267 -12.36 -38.17 -17.78
CA GLN A 267 -13.07 -37.06 -18.45
C GLN A 267 -14.24 -36.51 -17.63
N ARG A 268 -14.93 -37.35 -16.84
CA ARG A 268 -15.98 -36.90 -15.92
C ARG A 268 -15.42 -35.96 -14.84
N VAL A 269 -14.30 -36.34 -14.23
CA VAL A 269 -13.64 -35.56 -13.18
C VAL A 269 -13.02 -34.28 -13.76
N GLN A 270 -12.51 -34.32 -15.00
CA GLN A 270 -12.05 -33.11 -15.70
C GLN A 270 -13.18 -32.07 -15.81
N ARG A 271 -14.37 -32.49 -16.25
CA ARG A 271 -15.55 -31.61 -16.33
C ARG A 271 -15.93 -31.03 -14.98
N GLU A 272 -16.02 -31.85 -13.93
CA GLU A 272 -16.34 -31.40 -12.57
C GLU A 272 -15.33 -30.38 -12.02
N VAL A 273 -14.03 -30.61 -12.26
CA VAL A 273 -12.96 -29.70 -11.85
C VAL A 273 -13.07 -28.36 -12.59
N LEU A 274 -13.31 -28.39 -13.90
CA LEU A 274 -13.44 -27.18 -14.70
C LEU A 274 -14.68 -26.38 -14.31
N ASP A 275 -15.83 -27.03 -14.13
CA ASP A 275 -17.09 -26.39 -13.71
C ASP A 275 -16.97 -25.72 -12.35
N ARG A 276 -16.39 -26.41 -11.38
CA ARG A 276 -16.18 -25.87 -10.03
C ARG A 276 -15.27 -24.65 -10.06
N ASN A 277 -14.15 -24.71 -10.79
CA ASN A 277 -13.22 -23.60 -10.87
C ASN A 277 -13.78 -22.44 -11.71
N TRP A 278 -14.60 -22.72 -12.72
CA TRP A 278 -15.31 -21.72 -13.52
C TRP A 278 -16.30 -20.92 -12.66
N ARG A 279 -17.18 -21.60 -11.90
CA ARG A 279 -18.10 -20.93 -10.97
C ARG A 279 -17.35 -20.05 -9.98
N ARG A 280 -16.22 -20.53 -9.45
CA ARG A 280 -15.37 -19.77 -8.53
C ARG A 280 -14.77 -18.54 -9.20
N ALA A 281 -14.29 -18.65 -10.44
CA ALA A 281 -13.69 -17.54 -11.17
C ALA A 281 -14.72 -16.46 -11.52
N VAL A 282 -15.91 -16.85 -12.00
CA VAL A 282 -16.98 -15.90 -12.34
C VAL A 282 -17.48 -15.17 -11.09
N ALA A 283 -17.71 -15.90 -9.98
CA ALA A 283 -18.10 -15.29 -8.71
C ALA A 283 -17.01 -14.33 -8.18
N TRP A 284 -15.73 -14.69 -8.33
CA TRP A 284 -14.62 -13.84 -7.93
C TRP A 284 -14.57 -12.54 -8.74
N ILE A 285 -14.74 -12.60 -10.06
CA ILE A 285 -14.75 -11.41 -10.92
C ILE A 285 -15.99 -10.54 -10.68
N ALA A 286 -17.16 -11.14 -10.52
CA ALA A 286 -18.40 -10.39 -10.28
C ALA A 286 -18.35 -9.60 -8.95
N ALA A 287 -17.70 -10.16 -7.92
CA ALA A 287 -17.50 -9.49 -6.63
C ALA A 287 -16.37 -8.46 -6.62
N HIS A 288 -15.53 -8.40 -7.66
CA HIS A 288 -14.39 -7.48 -7.77
C HIS A 288 -14.38 -6.78 -9.14
N PRO A 289 -15.40 -5.96 -9.44
CA PRO A 289 -15.44 -5.18 -10.67
C PRO A 289 -14.25 -4.21 -10.67
N THR A 290 -13.29 -4.45 -11.56
CA THR A 290 -12.28 -3.45 -11.92
C THR A 290 -12.93 -2.37 -12.77
N ASP A 291 -12.55 -1.11 -12.52
CA ASP A 291 -12.95 0.05 -13.31
C ASP A 291 -12.82 -0.27 -14.82
N PRO A 292 -13.81 0.03 -15.67
CA PRO A 292 -13.73 -0.20 -17.12
C PRO A 292 -12.53 0.48 -17.80
N THR A 293 -11.87 1.43 -17.12
CA THR A 293 -10.60 2.05 -17.57
C THR A 293 -9.34 1.25 -17.21
N ASP A 294 -9.44 0.19 -16.39
CA ASP A 294 -8.33 -0.67 -15.99
C ASP A 294 -8.03 -1.73 -17.05
N THR A 295 -7.77 -1.25 -18.27
CA THR A 295 -7.15 -1.99 -19.38
C THR A 295 -5.66 -2.23 -19.10
N ALA A 296 -5.29 -2.58 -17.86
CA ALA A 296 -3.93 -2.89 -17.45
C ALA A 296 -3.35 -4.17 -18.12
N GLY A 297 -4.12 -4.82 -19.00
CA GLY A 297 -3.67 -5.93 -19.82
C GLY A 297 -3.20 -5.56 -21.24
N ALA A 298 -3.40 -4.33 -21.72
CA ALA A 298 -3.14 -3.96 -23.12
C ALA A 298 -1.99 -2.97 -23.34
N ASP A 299 -1.52 -2.27 -22.30
CA ASP A 299 -0.43 -1.29 -22.43
C ASP A 299 0.93 -1.93 -22.10
N PRO A 300 1.76 -2.28 -23.11
CA PRO A 300 3.08 -2.87 -22.87
C PRO A 300 4.05 -1.91 -22.16
N THR A 301 3.77 -0.61 -22.16
CA THR A 301 4.61 0.41 -21.50
C THR A 301 4.29 0.57 -20.02
N TRP A 302 3.17 0.02 -19.54
CA TRP A 302 2.73 0.19 -18.15
C TRP A 302 3.76 -0.34 -17.15
N LEU A 303 4.29 -1.55 -17.37
CA LEU A 303 5.23 -2.17 -16.44
C LEU A 303 6.57 -1.40 -16.38
N PRO A 304 7.19 -1.00 -17.51
CA PRO A 304 8.32 -0.08 -17.50
C PRO A 304 8.04 1.25 -16.78
N ARG A 305 6.91 1.91 -17.06
CA ARG A 305 6.53 3.17 -16.39
C ARG A 305 6.33 2.98 -14.88
N CYS A 306 5.68 1.89 -14.49
CA CYS A 306 5.44 1.52 -13.11
C CYS A 306 6.75 1.27 -12.35
N THR A 307 7.71 0.61 -12.99
CA THR A 307 9.05 0.36 -12.44
C THR A 307 9.76 1.69 -12.22
N ALA A 308 9.87 2.51 -13.28
CA ALA A 308 10.54 3.81 -13.22
C ALA A 308 9.97 4.73 -12.13
N VAL A 309 8.63 4.83 -12.04
CA VAL A 309 7.98 5.65 -11.01
C VAL A 309 8.22 5.09 -9.60
N THR A 310 8.15 3.76 -9.42
CA THR A 310 8.33 3.14 -8.10
C THR A 310 9.77 3.32 -7.60
N ASP A 311 10.75 3.12 -8.47
CA ASP A 311 12.16 3.31 -8.15
C ASP A 311 12.49 4.79 -7.87
N ALA A 312 11.92 5.71 -8.66
CA ALA A 312 12.06 7.14 -8.45
C ALA A 312 11.51 7.57 -7.08
N VAL A 313 10.31 7.11 -6.72
CA VAL A 313 9.71 7.40 -5.41
C VAL A 313 10.54 6.79 -4.29
N ALA A 314 10.98 5.54 -4.43
CA ALA A 314 11.82 4.90 -3.42
C ALA A 314 13.13 5.66 -3.19
N GLY A 315 13.79 6.12 -4.27
CA GLY A 315 15.00 6.92 -4.20
C GLY A 315 14.79 8.27 -3.50
N VAL A 316 13.76 9.02 -3.93
CA VAL A 316 13.41 10.32 -3.33
C VAL A 316 13.04 10.20 -1.86
N GLN A 317 12.28 9.16 -1.48
CA GLN A 317 11.88 8.94 -0.10
C GLN A 317 13.07 8.57 0.79
N ARG A 318 13.98 7.70 0.33
CA ARG A 318 15.25 7.41 1.04
C ARG A 318 16.09 8.66 1.24
N ARG A 319 16.26 9.47 0.19
CA ARG A 319 17.02 10.72 0.26
C ARG A 319 16.40 11.70 1.25
N ALA A 320 15.08 11.81 1.26
CA ALA A 320 14.37 12.67 2.19
C ALA A 320 14.51 12.18 3.64
N ASP A 321 14.39 10.88 3.89
CA ASP A 321 14.57 10.32 5.24
C ASP A 321 16.02 10.42 5.75
N ALA A 322 17.01 10.40 4.86
CA ALA A 322 18.42 10.66 5.19
C ALA A 322 18.73 12.13 5.51
N SER A 323 17.78 13.05 5.30
CA SER A 323 17.97 14.50 5.51
C SER A 323 17.01 15.08 6.56
N PRO A 324 16.95 14.54 7.80
CA PRO A 324 15.93 14.93 8.79
C PRO A 324 15.99 16.42 9.15
N GLY A 325 17.19 17.02 9.21
CA GLY A 325 17.39 18.44 9.50
C GLY A 325 16.70 19.40 8.52
N ARG A 326 16.67 19.08 7.21
CA ARG A 326 16.01 19.90 6.18
C ARG A 326 14.51 20.04 6.40
N TRP A 327 13.90 19.05 7.04
CA TRP A 327 12.48 19.04 7.33
C TRP A 327 12.15 19.62 8.71
N ALA A 328 13.16 19.92 9.52
CA ALA A 328 13.01 20.42 10.88
C ALA A 328 13.00 21.95 10.98
N THR A 329 13.43 22.64 9.93
CA THR A 329 13.59 24.11 9.90
C THR A 329 12.50 24.80 9.08
N GLY A 330 12.04 25.96 9.53
CA GLY A 330 11.11 26.83 8.79
C GLY A 330 9.88 26.09 8.25
N GLY A 331 9.64 26.18 6.94
CA GLY A 331 8.55 25.48 6.25
C GLY A 331 8.78 23.99 5.97
N GLY A 332 9.90 23.42 6.41
CA GLY A 332 10.30 22.04 6.11
C GLY A 332 9.23 20.96 6.33
N PRO A 333 8.43 20.98 7.41
CA PRO A 333 7.37 20.00 7.59
C PRO A 333 6.26 20.10 6.53
N ALA A 334 5.96 21.31 6.04
CA ALA A 334 5.01 21.51 4.96
C ALA A 334 5.57 21.00 3.64
N ASP A 335 6.85 21.30 3.37
CA ASP A 335 7.57 20.81 2.18
C ASP A 335 7.58 19.28 2.12
N ARG A 336 7.89 18.59 3.23
CA ARG A 336 7.89 17.12 3.29
C ARG A 336 6.53 16.53 2.93
N ARG A 337 5.42 17.14 3.37
CA ARG A 337 4.07 16.69 3.04
C ARG A 337 3.74 16.87 1.56
N VAL A 338 4.10 18.01 0.99
CA VAL A 338 3.89 18.28 -0.44
C VAL A 338 4.68 17.27 -1.27
N LEU A 339 5.93 16.99 -0.90
CA LEU A 339 6.74 15.95 -1.54
C LEU A 339 6.09 14.55 -1.45
N ASP A 340 5.59 14.16 -0.27
CA ASP A 340 4.92 12.88 -0.07
C ASP A 340 3.63 12.76 -0.93
N VAL A 341 2.85 13.85 -1.03
CA VAL A 341 1.66 13.89 -1.90
C VAL A 341 2.03 13.83 -3.38
N LEU A 342 3.07 14.52 -3.83
CA LEU A 342 3.52 14.43 -5.22
C LEU A 342 3.99 13.01 -5.57
N CYS A 343 4.74 12.35 -4.68
CA CYS A 343 5.11 10.95 -4.84
C CYS A 343 3.88 10.04 -4.94
N LEU A 344 2.87 10.28 -4.10
CA LEU A 344 1.62 9.53 -4.13
C LEU A 344 0.85 9.73 -5.45
N LEU A 345 0.74 10.98 -5.92
CA LEU A 345 0.08 11.30 -7.18
C LEU A 345 0.79 10.63 -8.38
N GLN A 346 2.11 10.60 -8.37
CA GLN A 346 2.90 9.98 -9.43
C GLN A 346 2.75 8.46 -9.44
N LEU A 347 2.73 7.82 -8.26
CA LEU A 347 2.39 6.39 -8.14
C LEU A 347 0.97 6.12 -8.63
N ASP A 348 -0.02 6.92 -8.24
CA ASP A 348 -1.42 6.74 -8.65
C ASP A 348 -1.54 6.84 -10.18
N ALA A 349 -0.91 7.84 -10.80
CA ALA A 349 -0.98 8.07 -12.25
C ALA A 349 -0.08 7.13 -13.08
N VAL A 350 0.98 6.56 -12.50
CA VAL A 350 2.01 5.78 -13.20
C VAL A 350 2.65 6.60 -14.35
N ARG A 351 2.88 7.89 -14.10
CA ARG A 351 3.41 8.85 -15.09
C ARG A 351 4.82 9.32 -14.71
N PRO A 352 5.88 8.82 -15.37
CA PRO A 352 7.25 9.24 -15.07
C PRO A 352 7.54 10.67 -15.55
N ASP A 353 6.81 11.14 -16.56
CA ASP A 353 6.87 12.49 -17.15
C ASP A 353 6.26 13.59 -16.26
N GLY A 354 5.69 13.21 -15.12
CA GLY A 354 5.14 14.11 -14.12
C GLY A 354 3.63 14.07 -14.05
N VAL A 355 3.11 14.76 -13.03
CA VAL A 355 1.68 14.79 -12.71
C VAL A 355 1.16 16.21 -12.66
N GLU A 356 -0.06 16.38 -13.12
CA GLU A 356 -0.80 17.63 -12.95
C GLU A 356 -1.18 17.78 -11.47
N ALA A 357 -0.66 18.85 -10.83
CA ALA A 357 -0.93 19.11 -9.43
C ALA A 357 -1.24 20.60 -9.21
N ASP A 358 -2.52 20.91 -9.02
CA ASP A 358 -2.95 22.24 -8.62
C ASP A 358 -2.80 22.47 -7.11
N ILE A 359 -2.57 23.72 -6.72
CA ILE A 359 -2.33 24.10 -5.32
C ILE A 359 -3.54 23.86 -4.41
N ARG A 360 -4.76 23.78 -4.95
CA ARG A 360 -5.99 23.52 -4.16
C ARG A 360 -6.14 22.02 -3.89
N ARG A 361 -5.85 21.16 -4.87
CA ARG A 361 -5.74 19.70 -4.68
C ARG A 361 -4.61 19.35 -3.72
N LEU A 362 -3.44 19.97 -3.87
CA LEU A 362 -2.35 19.78 -2.91
C LEU A 362 -2.75 20.24 -1.50
N SER A 363 -3.45 21.37 -1.38
CA SER A 363 -3.99 21.84 -0.10
C SER A 363 -4.95 20.83 0.54
N GLN A 364 -5.85 20.23 -0.24
CA GLN A 364 -6.78 19.19 0.24
C GLN A 364 -6.03 17.93 0.69
N LEU A 365 -5.12 17.41 -0.12
CA LEU A 365 -4.39 16.16 0.16
C LEU A 365 -3.37 16.30 1.31
N THR A 366 -2.83 17.49 1.54
CA THR A 366 -1.83 17.74 2.59
C THR A 366 -2.42 18.30 3.89
N GLY A 367 -3.67 18.80 3.85
CA GLY A 367 -4.29 19.60 4.91
C GLY A 367 -3.71 21.01 5.08
N LEU A 368 -2.79 21.44 4.22
CA LEU A 368 -2.15 22.76 4.26
C LEU A 368 -3.06 23.84 3.63
N GLY A 369 -2.76 25.12 3.84
CA GLY A 369 -3.38 26.20 3.06
C GLY A 369 -2.87 26.22 1.62
N ARG A 370 -3.64 26.79 0.66
CA ARG A 370 -3.23 26.87 -0.76
C ARG A 370 -1.92 27.63 -0.95
N ASP A 371 -1.71 28.72 -0.21
CA ASP A 371 -0.48 29.52 -0.30
C ASP A 371 0.71 28.83 0.37
N THR A 372 0.47 28.10 1.47
CA THR A 372 1.49 27.23 2.08
C THR A 372 1.93 26.14 1.11
N ALA A 373 0.98 25.48 0.42
CA ALA A 373 1.29 24.47 -0.58
C ALA A 373 2.05 25.07 -1.77
N ARG A 374 1.67 26.27 -2.22
CA ARG A 374 2.38 27.00 -3.28
C ARG A 374 3.83 27.33 -2.90
N ILE A 375 4.04 27.88 -1.70
CA ILE A 375 5.39 28.21 -1.20
C ILE A 375 6.24 26.94 -1.07
N ALA A 376 5.65 25.85 -0.58
CA ALA A 376 6.33 24.57 -0.47
C ALA A 376 6.75 24.00 -1.84
N LEU A 377 5.90 24.10 -2.87
CA LEU A 377 6.27 23.73 -4.25
C LEU A 377 7.47 24.54 -4.74
N LEU A 378 7.45 25.87 -4.56
CA LEU A 378 8.54 26.74 -5.01
C LEU A 378 9.86 26.42 -4.30
N ARG A 379 9.83 26.16 -2.99
CA ARG A 379 11.01 25.76 -2.22
C ARG A 379 11.53 24.39 -2.64
N LEU A 380 10.65 23.40 -2.77
CA LEU A 380 11.05 22.06 -3.25
C LEU A 380 11.67 22.12 -4.66
N ALA A 381 11.16 22.99 -5.52
CA ALA A 381 11.70 23.19 -6.86
C ALA A 381 13.07 23.86 -6.83
N ALA A 382 13.23 24.92 -6.03
CA ALA A 382 14.50 25.62 -5.84
C ALA A 382 15.58 24.71 -5.23
N ASP A 383 15.18 23.88 -4.26
CA ASP A 383 16.03 22.88 -3.61
C ASP A 383 16.25 21.64 -4.49
N GLY A 384 15.70 21.59 -5.72
CA GLY A 384 15.87 20.52 -6.70
C GLY A 384 15.27 19.16 -6.33
N TRP A 385 14.27 19.11 -5.44
CA TRP A 385 13.51 17.89 -5.12
C TRP A 385 12.47 17.55 -6.17
N ILE A 386 11.94 18.57 -6.83
CA ILE A 386 10.91 18.46 -7.87
C ILE A 386 11.25 19.41 -9.01
N VAL A 387 10.71 19.15 -10.20
CA VAL A 387 10.87 20.00 -11.37
C VAL A 387 9.50 20.33 -11.95
N GLN A 388 9.29 21.59 -12.31
CA GLN A 388 8.12 21.99 -13.09
C GLN A 388 8.39 21.65 -14.56
N VAL A 389 7.68 20.65 -15.07
CA VAL A 389 7.83 20.18 -16.45
C VAL A 389 7.02 21.06 -17.40
N ARG A 390 5.84 21.51 -16.97
CA ARG A 390 5.00 22.45 -17.74
C ARG A 390 4.33 23.47 -16.82
N PRO A 391 4.24 24.75 -17.22
CA PRO A 391 3.44 25.74 -16.51
C PRO A 391 1.95 25.40 -16.56
N ALA A 392 1.15 26.03 -15.68
CA ALA A 392 -0.30 25.90 -15.72
C ALA A 392 -0.86 26.64 -16.94
N GLU A 393 -1.86 26.07 -17.61
CA GLU A 393 -2.49 26.64 -18.81
C GLU A 393 -3.99 26.35 -18.84
N GLY A 394 -4.82 27.40 -18.97
CA GLY A 394 -6.28 27.27 -19.04
C GLY A 394 -6.88 26.58 -17.79
N VAL A 395 -7.54 25.44 -18.00
CA VAL A 395 -8.09 24.59 -16.92
C VAL A 395 -7.04 23.67 -16.29
N HIS A 396 -5.89 23.48 -16.93
CA HIS A 396 -4.86 22.54 -16.53
C HIS A 396 -3.88 23.17 -15.54
N ALA A 397 -3.59 22.44 -14.47
CA ALA A 397 -2.57 22.84 -13.52
C ALA A 397 -1.15 22.66 -14.08
N ALA A 398 -0.17 23.18 -13.34
CA ALA A 398 1.22 22.92 -13.64
C ALA A 398 1.54 21.42 -13.50
N HIS A 399 2.40 20.92 -14.38
CA HIS A 399 2.94 19.56 -14.32
C HIS A 399 4.24 19.54 -13.51
N TRP A 400 4.31 18.64 -12.55
CA TRP A 400 5.45 18.46 -11.66
C TRP A 400 5.96 17.02 -11.73
N THR A 401 7.27 16.83 -11.76
CA THR A 401 7.89 15.51 -11.60
C THR A 401 8.85 15.52 -10.41
N ILE A 402 9.00 14.37 -9.76
CA ILE A 402 10.00 14.19 -8.69
C ILE A 402 11.39 14.04 -9.32
N HIS A 403 12.38 14.68 -8.71
CA HIS A 403 13.75 14.63 -9.22
C HIS A 403 14.53 13.50 -8.54
N THR A 404 15.01 12.54 -9.32
CA THR A 404 15.72 11.35 -8.81
C THR A 404 17.21 11.60 -8.56
N SER A 405 17.81 12.54 -9.28
CA SER A 405 19.22 12.94 -9.11
C SER A 405 19.37 14.05 -8.05
N PRO A 406 20.47 14.06 -7.27
CA PRO A 406 20.71 15.14 -6.32
C PRO A 406 20.92 16.47 -7.07
N PRO A 407 20.40 17.60 -6.57
CA PRO A 407 20.97 18.89 -6.90
C PRO A 407 22.40 18.88 -6.35
N THR A 408 23.37 19.16 -7.21
CA THR A 408 24.79 19.29 -6.87
C THR A 408 24.97 20.26 -5.70
N LEU A 409 25.11 19.71 -4.48
CA LEU A 409 25.79 20.38 -3.38
C LEU A 409 27.28 20.03 -3.55
N SER A 410 28.01 21.00 -4.08
CA SER A 410 29.40 20.90 -4.50
C SER A 410 30.35 20.36 -3.43
N THR A 411 31.00 19.24 -3.72
CA THR A 411 32.45 19.27 -3.99
C THR A 411 32.62 18.69 -5.41
N PRO A 412 33.43 19.30 -6.28
CA PRO A 412 33.63 18.79 -7.63
C PRO A 412 34.40 17.48 -7.48
N GLU A 413 33.72 16.35 -7.73
CA GLU A 413 34.43 15.11 -7.93
C GLU A 413 35.17 15.25 -9.26
N VAL A 414 36.47 15.45 -9.15
CA VAL A 414 37.42 15.42 -10.25
C VAL A 414 37.09 14.21 -11.10
N THR A 415 36.87 14.47 -12.39
CA THR A 415 36.83 13.48 -13.45
C THR A 415 38.13 12.69 -13.44
N SER A 416 38.18 11.63 -12.62
CA SER A 416 39.16 10.58 -12.80
C SER A 416 38.52 9.54 -13.69
N GLY A 417 38.83 9.65 -14.98
CA GLY A 417 38.69 8.56 -15.92
C GLY A 417 39.42 7.35 -15.33
N ARG A 418 38.67 6.36 -14.87
CA ARG A 418 39.15 5.01 -14.67
C ARG A 418 38.15 4.04 -15.27
N SER A 419 38.61 3.42 -16.34
CA SER A 419 38.06 2.27 -17.02
C SER A 419 37.81 1.13 -16.05
N GLN A 420 36.62 1.09 -15.46
CA GLN A 420 35.97 -0.14 -15.04
C GLN A 420 34.53 -0.02 -15.48
N ALA A 421 34.21 -0.74 -16.56
CA ALA A 421 32.85 -0.96 -16.98
C ALA A 421 32.03 -1.43 -15.77
N ASP A 422 30.89 -0.80 -15.57
CA ASP A 422 29.88 -1.19 -14.60
C ASP A 422 29.47 -2.65 -14.90
N THR A 423 30.11 -3.58 -14.19
CA THR A 423 29.95 -5.01 -14.40
C THR A 423 29.22 -5.58 -13.20
N ARG A 424 27.89 -5.38 -13.15
CA ARG A 424 26.97 -6.42 -12.67
C ARG A 424 25.52 -6.13 -13.02
N PRO A 425 24.90 -6.91 -13.93
CA PRO A 425 23.46 -7.09 -13.91
C PRO A 425 23.15 -8.02 -12.74
N ASP A 426 22.70 -7.49 -11.61
CA ASP A 426 22.18 -8.34 -10.56
C ASP A 426 20.88 -8.99 -11.05
N ARG A 427 21.03 -10.27 -11.39
CA ARG A 427 20.00 -11.25 -11.70
C ARG A 427 19.19 -11.54 -10.43
N HIS A 428 18.50 -10.54 -9.89
CA HIS A 428 17.38 -10.74 -8.99
C HIS A 428 16.13 -10.94 -9.85
N LEU A 429 15.37 -12.00 -9.58
CA LEU A 429 14.04 -12.21 -10.17
C LEU A 429 13.27 -10.89 -10.20
N PRO A 430 12.52 -10.57 -11.28
CA PRO A 430 11.79 -9.31 -11.37
C PRO A 430 10.97 -9.13 -10.10
N LEU A 431 11.30 -8.08 -9.34
CA LEU A 431 10.46 -7.57 -8.27
C LEU A 431 9.03 -7.52 -8.83
N ASP A 432 8.05 -8.01 -8.08
CA ASP A 432 6.66 -7.71 -8.43
C ASP A 432 6.46 -6.21 -8.23
N VAL A 433 6.75 -5.44 -9.28
CA VAL A 433 6.68 -3.99 -9.37
C VAL A 433 5.27 -3.49 -9.00
N PRO A 434 4.17 -4.11 -9.48
CA PRO A 434 2.83 -3.84 -8.95
C PRO A 434 2.74 -3.92 -7.41
N ALA A 435 3.32 -4.94 -6.77
CA ALA A 435 3.29 -5.09 -5.32
C ALA A 435 4.12 -3.98 -4.61
N ALA A 436 5.30 -3.66 -5.15
CA ALA A 436 6.14 -2.58 -4.62
C ALA A 436 5.45 -1.21 -4.73
N ARG A 437 4.79 -0.92 -5.86
CA ARG A 437 3.97 0.27 -6.05
C ARG A 437 2.86 0.36 -4.99
N ASN A 438 2.12 -0.74 -4.77
CA ASN A 438 1.04 -0.76 -3.80
C ASN A 438 1.52 -0.56 -2.36
N ALA A 439 2.69 -1.12 -2.00
CA ALA A 439 3.33 -0.87 -0.71
C ALA A 439 3.63 0.62 -0.50
N TRP A 440 4.26 1.28 -1.49
CA TRP A 440 4.53 2.72 -1.42
C TRP A 440 3.26 3.57 -1.38
N ARG A 441 2.24 3.24 -2.19
CA ARG A 441 0.94 3.93 -2.15
C ARG A 441 0.29 3.85 -0.78
N SER A 442 0.26 2.65 -0.19
CA SER A 442 -0.29 2.43 1.15
C SER A 442 0.49 3.23 2.22
N HIS A 443 1.82 3.16 2.18
CA HIS A 443 2.69 3.91 3.09
C HIS A 443 2.47 5.42 3.02
N LEU A 444 2.51 6.00 1.81
CA LEU A 444 2.34 7.44 1.62
C LEU A 444 0.92 7.90 1.95
N ARG A 445 -0.11 7.12 1.61
CA ARG A 445 -1.50 7.41 2.02
C ARG A 445 -1.67 7.41 3.53
N HIS A 446 -1.06 6.46 4.24
CA HIS A 446 -1.10 6.45 5.69
C HIS A 446 -0.40 7.69 6.28
N ARG A 447 0.78 8.04 5.75
CA ARG A 447 1.52 9.23 6.18
C ARG A 447 0.74 10.52 5.95
N THR A 448 0.18 10.72 4.76
CA THR A 448 -0.53 11.96 4.42
C THR A 448 -1.85 12.08 5.17
N THR A 449 -2.64 11.00 5.28
CA THR A 449 -3.94 11.01 5.99
C THR A 449 -3.79 11.17 7.51
N ALA A 450 -2.69 10.72 8.11
CA ALA A 450 -2.41 10.93 9.53
C ALA A 450 -2.34 12.44 9.89
N VAL A 451 -1.89 13.28 8.95
CA VAL A 451 -1.59 14.70 9.20
C VAL A 451 -2.44 15.69 8.41
N ALA A 452 -3.20 15.21 7.41
CA ALA A 452 -4.24 15.96 6.71
C ALA A 452 -5.51 15.99 7.56
N HIS A 453 -5.44 16.71 8.68
CA HIS A 453 -6.52 16.77 9.68
C HIS A 453 -6.66 18.19 10.24
N ASP A 454 -7.88 18.58 10.61
CA ASP A 454 -8.25 19.88 11.17
C ASP A 454 -7.35 20.33 12.32
N VAL A 455 -7.11 19.45 13.28
CA VAL A 455 -6.20 19.67 14.43
C VAL A 455 -4.78 20.09 14.05
N PHE A 456 -4.33 19.85 12.82
CA PHE A 456 -2.98 20.20 12.34
C PHE A 456 -2.95 21.38 11.36
N THR A 457 -4.07 22.09 11.23
CA THR A 457 -4.12 23.35 10.48
C THR A 457 -3.26 24.42 11.15
N ALA A 458 -2.74 25.35 10.35
CA ALA A 458 -1.88 26.42 10.87
C ALA A 458 -2.68 27.46 11.69
N ASN A 459 -3.88 27.80 11.23
CA ASN A 459 -4.79 28.72 11.91
C ASN A 459 -5.74 27.90 12.77
N HIS A 460 -5.82 28.21 14.08
CA HIS A 460 -6.65 27.51 15.06
C HIS A 460 -6.25 26.07 15.38
N GLY A 461 -5.20 25.51 14.77
CA GLY A 461 -4.71 24.15 15.04
C GLY A 461 -3.32 24.11 15.70
N LEU A 462 -2.75 22.91 15.76
CA LEU A 462 -1.42 22.63 16.32
C LEU A 462 -0.28 22.86 15.33
N ALA A 463 -0.59 23.21 14.08
CA ALA A 463 0.36 23.47 12.99
C ALA A 463 1.28 22.28 12.61
N HIS A 464 2.14 22.50 11.62
CA HIS A 464 2.81 21.44 10.86
C HIS A 464 3.95 20.75 11.62
N HIS A 465 4.59 21.43 12.58
CA HIS A 465 5.64 20.82 13.41
C HIS A 465 5.08 19.81 14.41
N CYS A 466 3.99 20.14 15.12
CA CYS A 466 3.29 19.18 15.99
C CYS A 466 2.75 18.00 15.18
N ALA A 467 2.28 18.26 13.97
CA ALA A 467 1.77 17.20 13.12
C ALA A 467 2.86 16.26 12.59
N ARG A 468 4.06 16.77 12.25
CA ARG A 468 5.21 15.93 11.91
C ARG A 468 5.64 15.08 13.12
N THR A 469 5.63 15.67 14.31
CA THR A 469 5.91 14.95 15.57
C THR A 469 4.86 13.86 15.81
N TYR A 470 3.57 14.18 15.65
CA TYR A 470 2.47 13.22 15.74
C TYR A 470 2.61 12.08 14.73
N GLN A 471 2.96 12.39 13.47
CA GLN A 471 3.17 11.41 12.41
C GLN A 471 4.27 10.41 12.77
N ALA A 472 5.34 10.88 13.41
CA ALA A 472 6.44 10.03 13.86
C ALA A 472 6.08 9.17 15.07
N LEU A 473 5.19 9.64 15.96
CA LEU A 473 4.77 8.85 17.12
C LEU A 473 4.10 7.54 16.68
N THR A 474 4.62 6.43 17.20
CA THR A 474 3.98 5.11 17.08
C THR A 474 3.18 4.80 18.33
N THR A 475 2.41 3.71 18.35
CA THR A 475 1.75 3.26 19.59
C THR A 475 2.74 2.65 20.59
N ALA A 476 4.00 2.48 20.21
CA ALA A 476 5.08 1.98 21.05
C ALA A 476 5.68 3.11 21.89
N GLU A 477 6.27 2.73 23.03
CA GLU A 477 7.05 3.65 23.85
C GLU A 477 8.34 4.02 23.12
N GLU A 478 8.52 5.30 22.84
CA GLU A 478 9.69 5.83 22.16
C GLU A 478 10.41 6.84 23.06
N SER A 479 11.74 6.73 23.10
CA SER A 479 12.57 7.72 23.77
C SER A 479 12.49 9.08 23.05
N PRO A 480 12.32 10.20 23.79
CA PRO A 480 12.27 11.52 23.19
C PRO A 480 13.58 11.89 22.47
N ARG A 481 14.73 11.31 22.86
CA ARG A 481 16.00 11.49 22.15
C ARG A 481 16.00 10.83 20.77
N ILE A 482 15.58 9.55 20.69
CA ILE A 482 15.44 8.82 19.42
C ILE A 482 14.45 9.55 18.50
N LEU A 483 13.35 10.07 19.06
CA LEU A 483 12.39 10.89 18.31
C LEU A 483 13.02 12.17 17.77
N ALA A 484 13.83 12.87 18.58
CA ALA A 484 14.50 14.10 18.19
C ALA A 484 15.47 13.85 17.02
N ASP A 485 16.29 12.81 17.11
CA ASP A 485 17.26 12.43 16.07
C ASP A 485 16.56 12.07 14.76
N ARG A 486 15.52 11.23 14.82
CA ARG A 486 14.73 10.83 13.65
C ARG A 486 13.99 12.01 13.00
N LEU A 487 13.52 12.96 13.82
CA LEU A 487 12.78 14.12 13.33
C LEU A 487 13.70 15.24 12.80
N GLY A 488 14.96 15.27 13.26
CA GLY A 488 15.92 16.34 13.00
C GLY A 488 15.74 17.57 13.90
N TYR A 489 15.01 17.44 15.01
CA TYR A 489 14.79 18.51 15.98
C TYR A 489 15.77 18.41 17.13
N THR A 490 16.05 19.53 17.80
CA THR A 490 16.71 19.50 19.12
C THR A 490 15.78 18.84 20.15
N LEU A 491 16.34 18.11 21.13
CA LEU A 491 15.56 17.47 22.20
C LEU A 491 14.55 18.41 22.91
N PRO A 492 14.91 19.65 23.33
CA PRO A 492 13.94 20.55 23.98
C PRO A 492 12.75 20.90 23.09
N ARG A 493 13.00 21.11 21.79
CA ARG A 493 11.96 21.41 20.80
C ARG A 493 11.04 20.21 20.57
N THR A 494 11.59 19.00 20.52
CA THR A 494 10.81 17.75 20.42
C THR A 494 9.89 17.60 21.63
N LEU A 495 10.42 17.78 22.84
CA LEU A 495 9.64 17.71 24.08
C LEU A 495 8.51 18.74 24.10
N ALA A 496 8.78 20.00 23.72
CA ALA A 496 7.74 21.03 23.63
C ALA A 496 6.59 20.65 22.67
N TYR A 497 6.89 20.02 21.54
CA TYR A 497 5.85 19.51 20.62
C TYR A 497 5.10 18.31 21.19
N LEU A 498 5.79 17.40 21.87
CA LEU A 498 5.19 16.23 22.53
C LEU A 498 4.25 16.66 23.67
N GLU A 499 4.66 17.60 24.51
CA GLU A 499 3.82 18.19 25.56
C GLU A 499 2.59 18.89 24.99
N ARG A 500 2.76 19.63 23.88
CA ARG A 500 1.62 20.25 23.19
C ARG A 500 0.65 19.20 22.66
N LEU A 501 1.13 18.11 22.09
CA LEU A 501 0.27 16.98 21.69
C LEU A 501 -0.38 16.29 22.89
N HIS A 502 0.34 16.19 24.01
CA HIS A 502 -0.15 15.58 25.25
C HIS A 502 -1.36 16.30 25.83
N ARG A 503 -1.29 17.64 25.89
CA ARG A 503 -2.39 18.51 26.37
C ARG A 503 -3.71 18.27 25.63
N HIS A 504 -3.63 17.86 24.37
CA HIS A 504 -4.81 17.55 23.54
C HIS A 504 -5.04 16.03 23.38
N ARG A 505 -4.44 15.20 24.24
CA ARG A 505 -4.58 13.74 24.24
C ARG A 505 -4.15 13.07 22.93
N LEU A 506 -3.26 13.70 22.17
CA LEU A 506 -2.69 13.17 20.92
C LEU A 506 -1.34 12.46 21.13
N ALA A 507 -0.73 12.65 22.30
CA ALA A 507 0.44 11.93 22.78
C ALA A 507 0.22 11.52 24.24
N ARG A 508 0.86 10.43 24.66
CA ARG A 508 0.92 10.00 26.07
C ARG A 508 2.38 9.83 26.46
N THR A 509 2.69 10.17 27.71
CA THR A 509 3.95 9.79 28.35
C THR A 509 3.69 8.64 29.31
N ASP A 510 4.66 7.74 29.45
CA ASP A 510 4.71 6.77 30.54
C ASP A 510 5.46 7.35 31.76
N PRO A 511 5.48 6.67 32.91
CA PRO A 511 6.25 7.09 34.09
C PRO A 511 7.78 7.09 33.88
N ALA A 512 8.28 6.38 32.86
CA ALA A 512 9.69 6.33 32.50
C ALA A 512 10.11 7.48 31.55
N GLY A 513 9.17 8.34 31.13
CA GLY A 513 9.41 9.47 30.23
C GLY A 513 9.41 9.10 28.74
N HIS A 514 8.96 7.90 28.36
CA HIS A 514 8.75 7.53 26.97
C HIS A 514 7.42 8.03 26.45
N TRP A 515 7.42 8.36 25.17
CA TRP A 515 6.27 8.93 24.48
C TRP A 515 5.66 7.94 23.51
N LEU A 516 4.33 7.91 23.45
CA LEU A 516 3.59 7.07 22.53
C LEU A 516 2.31 7.74 22.04
N ARG A 517 1.84 7.31 20.87
CA ARG A 517 0.52 7.64 20.34
C ARG A 517 -0.55 6.87 21.14
N PRO A 518 -1.64 7.53 21.58
CA PRO A 518 -2.79 6.85 22.15
C PRO A 518 -3.36 5.80 21.19
N GLY A 519 -3.84 4.67 21.72
CA GLY A 519 -4.41 3.59 20.91
C GLY A 519 -5.76 3.92 20.26
N ARG A 520 -6.48 4.92 20.80
CA ARG A 520 -7.71 5.47 20.22
C ARG A 520 -7.38 6.76 19.48
N ASP A 521 -7.93 6.95 18.29
CA ASP A 521 -7.81 8.21 17.57
C ASP A 521 -8.62 9.30 18.30
N GLN A 522 -7.94 10.39 18.66
CA GLN A 522 -8.50 11.53 19.41
C GLN A 522 -8.44 12.83 18.60
N ARG A 523 -8.07 12.76 17.30
CA ARG A 523 -7.86 13.96 16.48
C ARG A 523 -9.13 14.79 16.31
N ASP A 524 -10.30 14.18 16.17
CA ASP A 524 -11.57 14.89 16.09
C ASP A 524 -11.92 15.59 17.41
N ALA A 525 -11.81 14.88 18.53
CA ALA A 525 -12.04 15.45 19.86
C ALA A 525 -11.09 16.63 20.14
N ALA A 526 -9.81 16.48 19.77
CA ALA A 526 -8.82 17.55 19.86
C ALA A 526 -9.14 18.72 18.92
N ALA A 527 -9.59 18.46 17.69
CA ALA A 527 -9.99 19.51 16.76
C ALA A 527 -11.17 20.33 17.28
N THR A 528 -12.20 19.67 17.86
CA THR A 528 -13.33 20.35 18.50
C THR A 528 -12.88 21.18 19.69
N ALA A 529 -12.04 20.63 20.57
CA ALA A 529 -11.57 21.33 21.77
C ALA A 529 -10.74 22.59 21.46
N ILE A 530 -10.01 22.62 20.34
CA ILE A 530 -9.22 23.78 19.91
C ILE A 530 -10.04 24.73 19.00
N GLY A 531 -11.24 24.32 18.57
CA GLY A 531 -12.06 25.09 17.64
C GLY A 531 -11.59 25.03 16.18
N ALA A 532 -10.85 23.97 15.82
CA ALA A 532 -10.37 23.72 14.45
C ALA A 532 -11.31 22.82 13.63
N ALA A 533 -12.31 22.21 14.26
CA ALA A 533 -13.23 21.29 13.60
C ALA A 533 -13.95 21.94 12.41
N GLY A 534 -13.99 21.25 11.27
CA GLY A 534 -14.63 21.68 10.04
C GLY A 534 -13.79 22.60 9.14
N VAL A 535 -12.57 23.00 9.56
CA VAL A 535 -11.73 23.93 8.78
C VAL A 535 -11.34 23.37 7.41
N LEU A 536 -10.94 22.09 7.34
CA LEU A 536 -10.60 21.44 6.07
C LEU A 536 -11.83 21.19 5.21
N ALA A 537 -12.96 20.80 5.81
CA ALA A 537 -14.22 20.61 5.09
C ALA A 537 -14.69 21.92 4.44
N ALA A 538 -14.74 23.02 5.20
CA ALA A 538 -15.07 24.34 4.69
C ALA A 538 -14.09 24.81 3.59
N ARG A 539 -12.81 24.46 3.73
CA ARG A 539 -11.78 24.74 2.71
C ARG A 539 -12.01 23.95 1.43
N THR A 540 -12.38 22.67 1.53
CA THR A 540 -12.71 21.82 0.37
C THR A 540 -13.87 22.41 -0.41
N VAL A 541 -14.98 22.74 0.26
CA VAL A 541 -16.16 23.37 -0.36
C VAL A 541 -15.76 24.67 -1.06
N ARG A 542 -15.03 25.56 -0.37
CA ARG A 542 -14.54 26.81 -0.97
C ARG A 542 -13.70 26.58 -2.22
N HIS A 543 -12.75 25.63 -2.17
CA HIS A 543 -11.89 25.33 -3.32
C HIS A 543 -12.66 24.73 -4.50
N GLU A 544 -13.70 23.94 -4.23
CA GLU A 544 -14.61 23.45 -5.26
C GLU A 544 -15.41 24.58 -5.88
N THR A 545 -16.00 25.47 -5.08
CA THR A 545 -16.72 26.65 -5.59
C THR A 545 -15.81 27.53 -6.46
N GLU A 546 -14.57 27.79 -6.01
CA GLU A 546 -13.59 28.58 -6.78
C GLU A 546 -13.20 27.90 -8.10
N ARG A 547 -13.01 26.57 -8.11
CA ARG A 547 -12.71 25.81 -9.34
C ARG A 547 -13.88 25.86 -10.32
N THR A 548 -15.11 25.70 -9.83
CA THR A 548 -16.32 25.80 -10.65
C THR A 548 -16.45 27.20 -11.25
N ALA A 549 -16.22 28.26 -10.47
CA ALA A 549 -16.25 29.63 -10.96
C ALA A 549 -15.17 29.89 -12.03
N TRP A 550 -13.95 29.36 -11.85
CA TRP A 550 -12.89 29.47 -12.86
C TRP A 550 -13.25 28.73 -14.16
N ALA A 551 -13.73 27.48 -14.06
CA ALA A 551 -14.17 26.71 -15.21
C ALA A 551 -15.34 27.41 -15.94
N TRP A 552 -16.27 28.00 -15.19
CA TRP A 552 -17.38 28.79 -15.72
C TRP A 552 -16.90 30.00 -16.53
N TRP A 553 -15.90 30.73 -16.03
CA TRP A 553 -15.32 31.85 -16.76
C TRP A 553 -14.59 31.41 -18.04
N LEU A 554 -13.85 30.31 -17.99
CA LEU A 554 -13.14 29.79 -19.17
C LEU A 554 -14.11 29.32 -20.26
N ASP A 555 -15.21 28.67 -19.88
CA ASP A 555 -16.29 28.28 -20.79
C ASP A 555 -16.97 29.51 -21.41
N GLU A 556 -17.22 30.56 -20.62
CA GLU A 556 -17.73 31.84 -21.11
C GLU A 556 -16.74 32.52 -22.08
N LEU A 557 -15.45 32.53 -21.77
CA LEU A 557 -14.42 33.06 -22.68
C LEU A 557 -14.34 32.28 -23.98
N ALA A 558 -14.42 30.94 -23.92
CA ALA A 558 -14.45 30.10 -25.10
C ALA A 558 -15.68 30.44 -25.97
N TRP A 559 -16.86 30.57 -25.36
CA TRP A 559 -18.07 30.99 -26.06
C TRP A 559 -17.94 32.40 -26.68
N ARG A 560 -17.36 33.36 -25.96
CA ARG A 560 -17.11 34.73 -26.46
C ARG A 560 -16.16 34.75 -27.65
N ARG A 561 -15.25 33.79 -27.77
CA ARG A 561 -14.33 33.65 -28.91
C ARG A 561 -14.98 32.99 -30.12
N LEU A 562 -16.13 32.34 -29.98
CA LEU A 562 -16.85 31.74 -31.11
C LEU A 562 -17.37 32.80 -32.09
N SER A 563 -17.52 32.40 -33.36
CA SER A 563 -18.17 33.22 -34.39
C SER A 563 -19.67 33.42 -34.11
N PRO A 564 -20.29 34.50 -34.60
CA PRO A 564 -21.72 34.78 -34.37
C PRO A 564 -22.66 33.64 -34.76
N ALA A 565 -22.38 32.94 -35.86
CA ALA A 565 -23.16 31.79 -36.33
C ALA A 565 -23.08 30.59 -35.36
N ARG A 566 -21.91 30.35 -34.74
CA ARG A 566 -21.71 29.29 -33.76
C ARG A 566 -22.35 29.63 -32.41
N ARG A 567 -22.33 30.91 -32.00
CA ARG A 567 -23.01 31.36 -30.77
C ARG A 567 -24.52 31.14 -30.83
N ARG A 568 -25.17 31.40 -31.96
CA ARG A 568 -26.62 31.16 -32.16
C ARG A 568 -27.03 29.69 -32.07
N ARG A 569 -26.11 28.76 -32.34
CA ARG A 569 -26.33 27.30 -32.26
C ARG A 569 -26.01 26.72 -30.87
N THR A 570 -25.51 27.52 -29.94
CA THR A 570 -25.18 27.06 -28.59
C THR A 570 -26.45 27.05 -27.73
N PRO A 571 -26.87 25.91 -27.16
CA PRO A 571 -28.07 25.83 -26.33
C PRO A 571 -28.00 26.76 -25.11
N GLY A 572 -29.14 27.35 -24.74
CA GLY A 572 -29.29 28.12 -23.50
C GLY A 572 -29.27 27.24 -22.24
N ALA A 573 -29.17 27.84 -21.06
CA ALA A 573 -29.15 27.09 -19.78
C ALA A 573 -30.42 26.26 -19.54
N ASP A 574 -31.56 26.71 -20.10
CA ASP A 574 -32.87 26.08 -19.96
C ASP A 574 -33.17 25.06 -21.09
N GLN A 575 -32.23 24.83 -22.01
CA GLN A 575 -32.42 23.91 -23.14
C GLN A 575 -31.72 22.57 -22.88
N ALA A 576 -32.52 21.51 -22.70
CA ALA A 576 -32.03 20.14 -22.58
C ALA A 576 -31.34 19.71 -23.90
N ALA A 577 -30.02 19.58 -23.87
CA ALA A 577 -29.23 18.95 -24.92
C ALA A 577 -28.48 17.78 -24.32
N LEU A 578 -28.41 16.66 -25.05
CA LEU A 578 -27.71 15.43 -24.65
C LEU A 578 -26.30 15.78 -24.11
N PRO A 579 -25.95 15.36 -22.88
CA PRO A 579 -24.64 15.63 -22.30
C PRO A 579 -23.58 14.87 -23.10
N LEU A 580 -22.68 15.59 -23.75
CA LEU A 580 -21.46 14.99 -24.29
C LEU A 580 -20.52 14.64 -23.12
N PRO A 581 -19.85 13.47 -23.13
CA PRO A 581 -19.14 12.95 -21.95
C PRO A 581 -17.89 13.75 -21.52
N GLU A 582 -17.39 14.69 -22.34
CA GLU A 582 -16.01 15.17 -22.21
C GLU A 582 -15.80 16.50 -21.47
N LEU A 583 -16.79 17.07 -20.80
CA LEU A 583 -16.67 18.04 -19.68
C LEU A 583 -18.07 18.59 -19.39
N PRO A 584 -18.47 18.80 -18.11
CA PRO A 584 -19.61 19.66 -17.83
C PRO A 584 -19.33 21.03 -18.47
N ALA A 585 -20.24 21.57 -19.26
CA ALA A 585 -20.17 22.94 -19.74
C ALA A 585 -20.82 23.85 -18.67
N PRO A 586 -20.07 24.42 -17.71
CA PRO A 586 -20.64 25.19 -16.60
C PRO A 586 -21.53 26.35 -17.07
N ARG A 587 -21.31 26.92 -18.26
CA ARG A 587 -22.20 27.93 -18.84
C ARG A 587 -23.60 27.39 -19.16
N ARG A 588 -23.73 26.10 -19.48
CA ARG A 588 -25.04 25.44 -19.65
C ARG A 588 -25.74 25.24 -18.31
N ARG A 589 -24.99 24.93 -17.26
CA ARG A 589 -25.55 24.66 -15.94
C ARG A 589 -25.96 25.95 -15.20
N HIS A 590 -25.14 26.99 -15.28
CA HIS A 590 -25.28 28.21 -14.49
C HIS A 590 -25.65 29.45 -15.33
N GLY A 591 -25.76 29.32 -16.65
CA GLY A 591 -25.97 30.45 -17.56
C GLY A 591 -24.70 31.23 -17.87
N PRO A 592 -24.80 32.45 -18.42
CA PRO A 592 -23.63 33.28 -18.72
C PRO A 592 -22.88 33.68 -17.44
N HIS A 593 -21.54 33.66 -17.49
CA HIS A 593 -20.75 34.08 -16.33
C HIS A 593 -20.99 35.57 -16.03
N PRO A 594 -21.22 35.97 -14.76
CA PRO A 594 -21.37 37.36 -14.37
C PRO A 594 -20.17 38.20 -14.81
N VAL A 595 -20.44 39.38 -15.37
CA VAL A 595 -19.39 40.30 -15.81
C VAL A 595 -19.67 41.72 -15.33
N HIS A 596 -18.62 42.39 -14.88
CA HIS A 596 -18.65 43.80 -14.51
C HIS A 596 -17.68 44.56 -15.41
N ARG A 597 -18.18 45.56 -16.15
CA ARG A 597 -17.40 46.36 -17.12
C ARG A 597 -16.58 45.51 -18.10
N GLY A 598 -17.18 44.41 -18.60
CA GLY A 598 -16.55 43.51 -19.55
C GLY A 598 -15.52 42.53 -18.98
N ARG A 599 -15.22 42.60 -17.67
CA ARG A 599 -14.33 41.66 -16.96
C ARG A 599 -15.14 40.67 -16.13
N ALA A 600 -14.54 39.52 -15.81
CA ALA A 600 -15.16 38.50 -14.97
C ALA A 600 -15.52 39.07 -13.58
N ASP A 601 -16.77 38.93 -13.17
CA ASP A 601 -17.21 39.24 -11.81
C ASP A 601 -17.24 37.95 -10.97
N TYR A 602 -16.11 37.63 -10.35
CA TYR A 602 -15.98 36.47 -9.48
C TYR A 602 -16.79 36.60 -8.19
N ALA A 603 -17.07 37.81 -7.71
CA ALA A 603 -17.84 38.00 -6.49
C ALA A 603 -19.30 37.55 -6.71
N ALA A 604 -19.91 38.02 -7.80
CA ALA A 604 -21.25 37.60 -8.20
C ALA A 604 -21.31 36.11 -8.57
N ALA A 605 -20.31 35.58 -9.27
CA ALA A 605 -20.25 34.16 -9.62
C ALA A 605 -20.16 33.25 -8.38
N LEU A 606 -19.31 33.61 -7.41
CA LEU A 606 -19.19 32.85 -6.16
C LEU A 606 -20.47 32.95 -5.30
N ALA A 607 -21.14 34.10 -5.27
CA ALA A 607 -22.41 34.26 -4.57
C ALA A 607 -23.50 33.36 -5.19
N HIS A 608 -23.60 33.32 -6.52
CA HIS A 608 -24.51 32.44 -7.23
C HIS A 608 -24.29 30.96 -6.89
N LEU A 609 -23.05 30.48 -6.99
CA LEU A 609 -22.71 29.09 -6.69
C LEU A 609 -22.95 28.71 -5.22
N ARG A 610 -22.71 29.64 -4.28
CA ARG A 610 -23.00 29.40 -2.85
C ARG A 610 -24.50 29.28 -2.59
N ASN A 611 -25.33 30.07 -3.27
CA ASN A 611 -26.79 30.00 -3.15
C ASN A 611 -27.34 28.69 -3.74
N GLU A 612 -26.76 28.18 -4.84
CA GLU A 612 -27.09 26.85 -5.35
C GLU A 612 -26.75 25.73 -4.38
N LEU A 613 -25.56 25.78 -3.75
CA LEU A 613 -25.16 24.79 -2.75
C LEU A 613 -26.09 24.77 -1.53
N HIS A 614 -26.54 25.94 -1.07
CA HIS A 614 -27.54 26.01 0.01
C HIS A 614 -28.88 25.39 -0.41
N ARG A 615 -29.36 25.67 -1.64
CA ARG A 615 -30.62 25.09 -2.16
C ARG A 615 -30.57 23.58 -2.37
N GLN A 616 -29.39 22.98 -2.55
CA GLN A 616 -29.23 21.53 -2.68
C GLN A 616 -29.10 20.81 -1.33
N ALA A 617 -28.80 21.55 -0.26
CA ALA A 617 -28.63 21.01 1.09
C ALA A 617 -29.89 21.13 1.97
N SER A 618 -30.81 22.04 1.60
CA SER A 618 -32.17 22.14 2.14
C SER A 618 -33.13 21.22 1.41
#